data_AF-A0A6J7HC39-F1
#
_entry.id   AF-A0A6J7HC39-F1
#
_cell.length_a   1.000
_cell.length_b   1.000
_cell.length_c   1.000
_cell.angle_alpha   90.00
_cell.angle_beta   90.00
_cell.angle_gamma   90.00
#
_symmetry.space_group_name_H-M   'P 1'
#
loop_
_entity.id
_entity.type
_entity.pdbx_description
1 polymer ?
#
loop_
_entity_poly.entity_id
_entity_poly.type
_entity_poly.pdbx_seq_one_letter_code
_entity_poly.pdbx_strand_id
1 'polypeptide(L)'
;MLVEPTEPRERIVLECTRVCDRLRTLNSSRLATIADDTHDIAQRILLLDLRLEGRPVRDLPRLGDEVLEAQLRVVVADLLAVAGPNDDAVLAEAADALTDLRKSLP
;
A
#
# COMPACT_ATOMS: atom_id res chain seq x y z
N MET A 1 23.67 -3.02 8.08
CA MET A 1 23.09 -1.69 7.83
C MET A 1 22.38 -1.80 6.49
N LEU A 2 21.05 -1.93 6.48
CA LEU A 2 20.30 -1.97 5.22
C LEU A 2 20.28 -0.55 4.65
N VAL A 3 20.74 -0.39 3.42
CA VAL A 3 20.66 0.89 2.69
C VAL A 3 19.19 1.09 2.34
N GLU A 4 18.60 2.19 2.80
CA GLU A 4 17.23 2.54 2.40
C GLU A 4 17.23 2.90 0.90
N PRO A 5 16.32 2.35 0.10
CA PRO A 5 16.26 2.62 -1.32
C PRO A 5 16.01 4.12 -1.56
N THR A 6 16.70 4.67 -2.55
CA THR A 6 16.53 6.08 -2.94
C THR A 6 15.52 6.24 -4.06
N GLU A 7 15.31 5.19 -4.86
CA GLU A 7 14.34 5.19 -5.95
C GLU A 7 12.91 4.92 -5.44
N PRO A 8 11.91 5.76 -5.79
CA PRO A 8 10.52 5.59 -5.34
C PRO A 8 9.93 4.22 -5.64
N ARG A 9 10.24 3.65 -6.81
CA ARG A 9 9.79 2.31 -7.21
C ARG A 9 10.32 1.20 -6.30
N GLU A 10 11.57 1.30 -5.86
CA GLU A 10 12.13 0.32 -4.92
C GLU A 10 11.55 0.54 -3.51
N ARG A 11 11.39 1.81 -3.10
CA ARG A 11 10.81 2.17 -1.80
C ARG A 11 9.40 1.62 -1.62
N ILE A 12 8.50 1.79 -2.61
CA ILE A 12 7.13 1.28 -2.50
C ILE A 12 7.10 -0.25 -2.35
N VAL A 13 7.94 -0.99 -3.08
CA VAL A 13 8.05 -2.45 -2.97
C VAL A 13 8.54 -2.88 -1.59
N LEU A 14 9.57 -2.21 -1.07
CA LEU A 14 10.14 -2.48 0.24
C LEU A 14 9.13 -2.22 1.36
N GLU A 15 8.50 -1.05 1.35
CA GLU A 15 7.55 -0.65 2.38
C GLU A 15 6.28 -1.51 2.34
N CYS A 16 5.76 -1.83 1.14
CA CYS A 16 4.66 -2.78 0.98
C CYS A 16 5.01 -4.14 1.59
N THR A 17 6.20 -4.66 1.31
CA THR A 17 6.66 -5.95 1.86
C THR A 17 6.71 -5.90 3.38
N ARG A 18 7.33 -4.86 3.97
CA ARG A 18 7.43 -4.67 5.42
C ARG A 18 6.05 -4.59 6.09
N VAL A 19 5.13 -3.83 5.53
CA VAL A 19 3.74 -3.71 6.03
C VAL A 19 3.04 -5.06 5.96
N CYS A 20 3.05 -5.71 4.80
CA CYS A 20 2.38 -7.00 4.58
C CYS A 20 2.91 -8.10 5.52
N ASP A 21 4.23 -8.19 5.67
CA ASP A 21 4.84 -9.15 6.57
C ASP A 21 4.46 -8.86 8.03
N ARG A 22 4.36 -7.59 8.43
CA ARG A 22 3.86 -7.24 9.76
C ARG A 22 2.41 -7.66 9.95
N LEU A 23 1.51 -7.33 9.01
CA LEU A 23 0.08 -7.66 9.07
C LEU A 23 -0.14 -9.17 9.27
N ARG A 24 0.60 -10.02 8.56
CA ARG A 24 0.52 -11.49 8.69
C ARG A 24 0.86 -12.03 10.08
N THR A 25 1.63 -11.28 10.86
CA THR A 25 2.04 -11.69 12.21
C THR A 25 1.07 -11.21 13.29
N LEU A 26 0.12 -10.33 12.95
CA LEU A 26 -0.86 -9.82 13.90
C LEU A 26 -1.95 -10.86 14.15
N ASN A 27 -2.41 -10.93 15.40
CA ASN A 27 -3.62 -11.68 15.73
C ASN A 27 -4.88 -10.87 15.33
N SER A 28 -6.04 -11.53 15.32
CA SER A 28 -7.29 -10.91 14.86
C SER A 28 -7.68 -9.65 15.63
N SER A 29 -7.42 -9.57 16.94
CA SER A 29 -7.75 -8.36 17.71
C SER A 29 -6.88 -7.16 17.32
N ARG A 30 -5.58 -7.38 17.06
CA ARG A 30 -4.70 -6.31 16.55
C ARG A 30 -5.02 -5.95 15.10
N LEU A 31 -5.36 -6.93 14.26
CA LEU A 31 -5.79 -6.66 12.88
C LEU A 31 -7.01 -5.75 12.85
N ALA A 32 -8.04 -6.05 13.65
CA ALA A 32 -9.23 -5.23 13.74
C ALA A 32 -8.93 -3.76 14.11
N THR A 33 -7.92 -3.50 14.95
CA THR A 33 -7.55 -2.13 15.35
C THR A 33 -6.87 -1.32 14.25
N ILE A 34 -6.26 -1.96 13.25
CA ILE A 34 -5.56 -1.30 12.15
C ILE A 34 -6.27 -1.47 10.81
N ALA A 35 -7.44 -2.12 10.81
CA ALA A 35 -8.13 -2.54 9.61
C ALA A 35 -8.59 -1.35 8.77
N ASP A 36 -9.18 -0.35 9.41
CA ASP A 36 -9.63 0.87 8.75
C ASP A 36 -8.44 1.65 8.15
N ASP A 37 -7.40 1.89 8.94
CA ASP A 37 -6.18 2.58 8.45
C ASP A 37 -5.54 1.85 7.26
N THR A 38 -5.48 0.51 7.32
CA THR A 38 -4.90 -0.30 6.24
C THR A 38 -5.76 -0.27 4.99
N HIS A 39 -7.09 -0.36 5.15
CA HIS A 39 -8.05 -0.27 4.04
C HIS A 39 -8.00 1.12 3.39
N ASP A 40 -7.94 2.18 4.18
CA ASP A 40 -7.86 3.57 3.71
C ASP A 40 -6.56 3.82 2.92
N ILE A 41 -5.43 3.27 3.36
CA ILE A 41 -4.17 3.35 2.63
C ILE A 41 -4.24 2.56 1.32
N ALA A 42 -4.82 1.35 1.34
CA ALA A 42 -5.05 0.58 0.12
C ALA A 42 -5.99 1.32 -0.86
N GLN A 43 -7.04 1.97 -0.35
CA GLN A 43 -7.94 2.82 -1.13
C GLN A 43 -7.18 3.98 -1.77
N ARG A 44 -6.32 4.68 -1.01
CA ARG A 44 -5.51 5.78 -1.55
C ARG A 44 -4.61 5.32 -2.68
N ILE A 45 -3.95 4.16 -2.54
CA ILE A 45 -3.10 3.59 -3.58
C ILE A 45 -3.92 3.22 -4.83
N LEU A 46 -5.11 2.63 -4.67
CA LEU A 46 -6.04 2.39 -5.79
C LEU A 46 -6.42 3.69 -6.50
N LEU A 47 -6.66 4.78 -5.78
CA LEU A 47 -6.99 6.07 -6.40
C LEU A 47 -5.83 6.64 -7.22
N LEU A 48 -4.57 6.41 -6.79
CA LEU A 48 -3.40 6.78 -7.56
C LEU A 48 -3.29 5.97 -8.86
N ASP A 49 -3.52 4.66 -8.78
CA ASP A 49 -3.60 3.76 -9.94
C ASP A 49 -4.66 4.23 -10.95
N LEU A 50 -5.90 4.40 -10.49
CA LEU A 50 -7.01 4.87 -11.34
C LEU A 50 -6.74 6.24 -11.97
N ARG A 51 -6.07 7.13 -11.24
CA ARG A 51 -5.67 8.45 -11.76
C ARG A 51 -4.64 8.33 -12.88
N LEU A 52 -3.65 7.46 -12.74
CA LEU A 52 -2.65 7.22 -13.79
C LEU A 52 -3.29 6.61 -15.04
N GLU A 53 -4.21 5.66 -14.86
CA GLU A 53 -4.93 5.03 -15.98
C GLU A 53 -6.03 5.94 -16.60
N GLY A 54 -6.34 7.09 -15.99
CA GLY A 54 -7.44 7.96 -16.42
C GLY A 54 -8.83 7.33 -16.25
N ARG A 55 -8.98 6.40 -15.29
CA ARG A 55 -10.21 5.66 -15.04
C ARG A 55 -11.11 6.35 -14.02
N PRO A 56 -12.43 6.08 -14.04
CA PRO A 56 -13.34 6.60 -13.03
C PRO A 56 -12.97 6.16 -11.61
N VAL A 57 -13.17 7.07 -10.65
CA VAL A 57 -13.03 6.77 -9.22
C VAL A 57 -13.98 5.65 -8.82
N ARG A 58 -13.46 4.71 -8.02
CA ARG A 58 -14.23 3.61 -7.42
C ARG A 58 -13.63 3.23 -6.06
N ASP A 59 -14.46 2.60 -5.25
CA ASP A 59 -14.07 2.13 -3.93
C ASP A 59 -13.48 0.72 -4.01
N LEU A 60 -12.47 0.47 -3.17
CA LEU A 60 -11.90 -0.83 -2.89
C LEU A 60 -12.89 -1.60 -1.99
N PRO A 61 -13.36 -2.79 -2.40
CA PRO A 61 -14.31 -3.54 -1.61
C PRO A 61 -13.72 -3.93 -0.25
N ARG A 62 -14.56 -3.97 0.79
CA ARG A 62 -14.20 -4.50 2.11
C ARG A 62 -14.52 -6.00 2.16
N LEU A 63 -13.48 -6.82 2.23
CA LEU A 63 -13.59 -8.28 2.09
C LEU A 63 -13.39 -9.05 3.41
N GLY A 64 -12.93 -8.38 4.47
CA GLY A 64 -12.59 -8.96 5.77
C GLY A 64 -11.18 -8.55 6.23
N ASP A 65 -10.94 -8.53 7.53
CA ASP A 65 -9.65 -8.08 8.10
C ASP A 65 -8.52 -9.07 7.77
N GLU A 66 -8.85 -10.33 7.56
CA GLU A 66 -7.91 -11.41 7.25
C GLU A 66 -7.30 -11.30 5.85
N VAL A 67 -7.90 -10.51 4.94
CA VAL A 67 -7.40 -10.32 3.57
C VAL A 67 -6.76 -8.95 3.32
N LEU A 68 -6.65 -8.09 4.33
CA LEU A 68 -6.07 -6.74 4.21
C LEU A 68 -4.68 -6.76 3.57
N GLU A 69 -3.85 -7.72 3.96
CA GLU A 69 -2.51 -7.90 3.40
C GLU A 69 -2.56 -8.19 1.90
N ALA A 70 -3.41 -9.14 1.49
CA ALA A 70 -3.56 -9.51 0.09
C ALA A 70 -4.11 -8.34 -0.74
N GLN A 71 -5.11 -7.61 -0.21
CA GLN A 71 -5.66 -6.43 -0.88
C GLN A 71 -4.61 -5.34 -1.08
N LEU A 72 -3.80 -5.06 -0.06
CA LEU A 72 -2.72 -4.07 -0.15
C LEU A 72 -1.67 -4.46 -1.20
N ARG A 73 -1.28 -5.75 -1.26
CA ARG A 73 -0.35 -6.22 -2.30
C ARG A 73 -0.89 -6.05 -3.71
N VAL A 74 -2.17 -6.34 -3.92
CA VAL A 74 -2.79 -6.21 -5.23
C VAL A 74 -2.77 -4.76 -5.70
N VAL A 75 -3.26 -3.81 -4.88
CA VAL A 75 -3.30 -2.40 -5.30
C VAL A 75 -1.90 -1.81 -5.52
N VAL A 76 -0.89 -2.24 -4.75
CA VAL A 76 0.50 -1.84 -4.98
C VAL A 76 1.06 -2.44 -6.27
N ALA A 77 0.75 -3.70 -6.56
CA ALA A 77 1.18 -4.37 -7.79
C ALA A 77 0.53 -3.72 -9.03
N ASP A 78 -0.76 -3.39 -8.96
CA ASP A 78 -1.50 -2.70 -10.01
C ASP A 78 -0.88 -1.31 -10.28
N LEU A 79 -0.66 -0.52 -9.23
CA LEU A 79 0.01 0.79 -9.36
C LEU A 79 1.40 0.67 -10.02
N LEU A 80 2.20 -0.31 -9.60
CA LEU A 80 3.53 -0.54 -10.17
C LEU A 80 3.50 -0.98 -11.63
N ALA A 81 2.43 -1.66 -12.05
CA ALA A 81 2.25 -2.13 -13.41
C ALA A 81 1.86 -0.98 -14.37
N VAL A 82 1.11 0.01 -13.88
CA VAL A 82 0.67 1.15 -14.70
C VAL A 82 1.65 2.33 -14.67
N ALA A 83 2.40 2.49 -13.57
CA ALA A 83 3.35 3.59 -13.43
C ALA A 83 4.51 3.47 -14.45
N GLY A 84 4.72 4.54 -15.21
CA GLY A 84 5.83 4.69 -16.15
C GLY A 84 7.07 5.36 -15.55
N PRO A 85 8.10 5.62 -16.38
CA PRO A 85 9.35 6.24 -15.93
C PRO A 85 9.24 7.68 -15.42
N ASN A 86 8.12 8.38 -15.69
CA ASN A 86 7.91 9.77 -15.29
C ASN A 86 6.99 9.90 -14.06
N ASP A 87 6.54 8.77 -13.49
CA ASP A 87 5.52 8.74 -12.42
C ASP A 87 6.14 8.58 -11.02
N ASP A 88 7.43 8.92 -10.88
CA ASP A 88 8.18 8.84 -9.62
C ASP A 88 7.51 9.58 -8.47
N ALA A 89 6.84 10.70 -8.73
CA ALA A 89 6.10 11.44 -7.72
C ALA A 89 4.92 10.65 -7.16
N VAL A 90 4.20 9.91 -8.01
CA VAL A 90 3.06 9.06 -7.60
C VAL A 90 3.56 7.86 -6.81
N LEU A 91 4.66 7.24 -7.25
CA LEU A 91 5.28 6.14 -6.52
C LEU A 91 5.84 6.59 -5.16
N ALA A 92 6.39 7.80 -5.08
CA ALA A 92 6.87 8.39 -3.83
C ALA A 92 5.72 8.65 -2.85
N GLU A 93 4.61 9.20 -3.34
CA GLU A 93 3.40 9.41 -2.52
C GLU A 93 2.87 8.10 -1.93
N ALA A 94 2.79 7.04 -2.74
CA ALA A 94 2.38 5.72 -2.28
C ALA A 94 3.38 5.11 -1.28
N ALA A 95 4.68 5.26 -1.51
CA ALA A 95 5.72 4.80 -0.59
C ALA A 95 5.67 5.53 0.76
N ASP A 96 5.41 6.83 0.77
CA ASP A 96 5.27 7.62 1.99
C ASP A 96 4.02 7.21 2.78
N ALA A 97 2.90 6.96 2.09
CA ALA A 97 1.68 6.44 2.71
C ALA A 97 1.90 5.07 3.38
N LEU A 98 2.61 4.15 2.72
CA LEU A 98 2.98 2.85 3.30
C LEU A 98 3.96 2.99 4.46
N THR A 99 4.89 3.95 4.37
CA THR A 99 5.83 4.25 5.45
C THR A 99 5.10 4.72 6.71
N ASP A 100 4.10 5.57 6.55
CA ASP A 100 3.31 6.08 7.68
C ASP A 100 2.40 5.01 8.27
N LEU A 101 1.78 4.16 7.43
CA LEU A 101 1.09 2.97 7.91
C LEU A 101 2.02 2.06 8.71
N ARG A 102 3.22 1.77 8.19
CA ARG A 102 4.18 0.94 8.92
C ARG A 102 4.52 1.50 10.30
N LYS A 103 4.64 2.82 10.43
CA LYS A 103 4.93 3.48 11.72
C LYS A 103 3.74 3.40 12.69
N SER A 104 2.51 3.28 12.20
CA SER A 104 1.32 3.14 13.04
C SER A 104 1.03 1.70 13.46
N LEU A 105 1.60 0.70 12.78
CA LEU A 105 1.42 -0.70 13.15
C LEU A 105 1.98 -1.02 14.54
N PRO A 106 1.25 -1.81 15.36
CA PRO A 106 1.68 -2.23 16.70
C PRO A 106 2.72 -3.35 16.67
#